data_AF-A0A094K6R7-F1
#
_entry.id   AF-A0A094K6R7-F1
#
_cell.length_a   1.000
_cell.length_b   1.000
_cell.length_c   1.000
_cell.angle_alpha   90.00
_cell.angle_beta   90.00
_cell.angle_gamma   90.00
#
_symmetry.space_group_name_H-M   'P 1'
#
loop_
_entity.id
_entity.type
_entity.pdbx_description
1 polymer ?
#
loop_
_entity_poly.entity_id
_entity_poly.type
_entity_poly.pdbx_seq_one_letter_code
_entity_poly.pdbx_strand_id
1 'polypeptide(L)' 'LTRAVCLSVLTDGVPTTCCFSYQQRPVPRSLVVSTYITSSSCAQPGVM' A
#
# COMPACT_ATOMS: atom_id res chain seq x y z
N LEU A 1 -13.34 9.72 7.02
CA LEU A 1 -11.87 9.64 7.00
C LEU A 1 -11.49 8.16 6.93
N THR A 2 -11.67 7.52 5.77
CA THR A 2 -11.38 6.08 5.64
C THR A 2 -9.88 5.96 5.39
N ARG A 3 -9.12 5.48 6.37
CA ARG A 3 -7.67 5.26 6.23
C ARG A 3 -7.45 4.05 5.32
N ALA A 4 -6.46 4.11 4.44
CA ALA A 4 -5.93 2.92 3.78
C ALA A 4 -5.42 1.94 4.86
N VAL A 5 -5.74 0.66 4.70
CA VAL A 5 -5.32 -0.42 5.60
C VAL A 5 -4.22 -1.19 4.89
N CYS A 6 -3.00 -1.07 5.42
CA CYS A 6 -1.82 -1.75 4.93
C CYS A 6 -1.22 -2.57 6.07
N LEU A 7 -0.86 -3.81 5.77
CA LEU A 7 -0.38 -4.78 6.75
C LEU A 7 0.89 -5.43 6.22
N SER A 8 1.78 -5.79 7.14
CA SER A 8 2.93 -6.63 6.83
C SER A 8 2.46 -8.08 6.81
N VAL A 9 2.55 -8.71 5.64
CA VAL A 9 2.17 -10.09 5.39
C VAL A 9 3.41 -10.87 5.04
N LEU A 10 3.56 -12.08 5.58
CA LEU A 10 4.65 -12.96 5.18
C LEU A 10 4.26 -13.67 3.88
N THR A 11 4.82 -13.23 2.76
CA THR A 11 4.63 -13.89 1.45
C THR A 11 5.89 -14.68 1.15
N ASP A 12 5.77 -16.02 1.05
CA ASP A 12 6.90 -16.91 0.76
C ASP A 12 8.07 -16.79 1.75
N GLY A 13 7.78 -16.49 3.02
CA GLY A 13 8.79 -16.32 4.07
C GLY A 13 9.46 -14.94 4.09
N VAL A 14 9.09 -14.02 3.19
CA VAL A 14 9.58 -12.64 3.13
C VAL A 14 8.50 -11.69 3.66
N PRO A 15 8.82 -10.78 4.61
CA PRO A 15 7.87 -9.78 5.07
C PRO A 15 7.62 -8.75 3.95
N THR A 16 6.38 -8.71 3.47
CA THR A 16 5.92 -7.87 2.38
C THR A 16 4.75 -7.03 2.85
N THR A 17 4.75 -5.73 2.54
CA THR A 17 3.62 -4.86 2.88
C THR A 17 2.58 -4.88 1.76
N CYS A 18 1.35 -5.26 2.08
CA CYS A 18 0.21 -5.23 1.17
C CYS A 18 -0.87 -4.28 1.71
N CYS A 19 -1.58 -3.59 0.81
CA CYS A 19 -2.77 -2.79 1.16
C CYS A 19 -4.03 -3.46 0.61
N PHE A 20 -5.08 -3.49 1.43
CA PHE A 20 -6.39 -4.07 1.08
C PHE A 20 -7.46 -3.02 0.80
N SER A 21 -7.15 -1.75 1.07
CA SER A 21 -8.02 -0.63 0.79
C SER A 21 -7.22 0.57 0.31
N TYR A 22 -7.82 1.30 -0.63
CA TYR A 22 -7.23 2.51 -1.21
C TYR A 22 -7.76 3.75 -0.51
N GLN A 23 -6.94 4.79 -0.51
CA GLN A 23 -7.37 6.11 -0.10
C GLN A 23 -8.40 6.65 -1.11
N GLN A 24 -9.64 6.79 -0.67
CA GLN A 24 -10.76 7.23 -1.53
C GLN A 24 -10.65 8.70 -1.98
N ARG A 25 -9.86 9.52 -1.27
CA ARG A 25 -9.66 10.94 -1.57
C ARG A 25 -8.23 11.17 -2.11
N PRO A 26 -8.05 12.02 -3.13
CA PRO A 26 -6.72 12.36 -3.64
C PRO A 26 -5.81 12.91 -2.54
N VAL A 27 -4.54 12.46 -2.54
CA VAL A 27 -3.50 13.01 -1.67
C VAL A 27 -2.83 14.19 -2.40
N PRO A 28 -2.72 15.37 -1.78
CA PRO A 28 -1.96 16.48 -2.36
C PRO A 28 -0.51 16.07 -2.64
N ARG A 29 -0.06 16.21 -3.89
CA ARG A 29 1.27 15.74 -4.32
C ARG A 29 2.42 16.38 -3.55
N SER A 30 2.27 17.61 -3.09
CA SER A 30 3.26 18.32 -2.28
C SER A 30 3.52 17.66 -0.92
N LEU A 31 2.62 16.80 -0.44
CA LEU A 31 2.76 16.07 0.82
C LEU A 31 3.37 14.67 0.62
N VAL A 32 3.56 14.22 -0.62
CA VAL A 32 4.12 12.90 -0.93
C VAL A 32 5.64 13.01 -0.98
N VAL A 33 6.31 12.39 -0.01
CA VAL A 33 7.77 12.40 0.10
C VAL A 33 8.41 11.30 -0.75
N SER A 34 7.74 10.15 -0.84
CA SER A 34 8.21 8.97 -1.56
C SER A 34 7.02 8.10 -1.94
N THR A 35 7.19 7.29 -2.99
CA THR A 35 6.20 6.27 -3.37
C THR A 35 6.86 4.95 -3.71
N TYR A 36 6.26 3.84 -3.31
CA TYR A 36 6.74 2.48 -3.55
C TYR A 36 5.61 1.62 -4.11
N ILE A 37 5.92 0.82 -5.12
CA ILE A 37 4.97 -0.16 -5.66
C ILE A 37 4.96 -1.37 -4.72
N THR A 38 3.76 -1.82 -4.34
CA THR A 38 3.62 -3.04 -3.53
C THR A 38 4.02 -4.27 -4.33
N SER A 39 4.43 -5.34 -3.64
CA SER A 39 4.79 -6.59 -4.31
C SER A 39 3.65 -7.13 -5.20
N SER A 40 4.03 -7.79 -6.29
CA SER A 40 3.10 -8.54 -7.15
C SER A 40 2.50 -9.76 -6.47
N SER A 41 3.05 -10.19 -5.31
CA SER A 41 2.48 -11.24 -4.48
C SER A 41 1.23 -10.80 -3.69
N CYS A 42 0.95 -9.50 -3.62
CA CYS A 42 -0.28 -9.00 -2.98
C CYS A 42 -1.52 -9.31 -3.83
N ALA A 43 -2.64 -9.62 -3.18
CA ALA A 43 -3.91 -9.92 -3.86
C ALA A 43 -4.46 -8.74 -4.69
N GLN A 44 -4.05 -7.52 -4.35
CA GLN A 44 -4.42 -6.29 -5.05
C GLN A 44 -3.15 -5.48 -5.35
N PRO A 45 -3.02 -4.90 -6.56
CA PRO A 45 -1.91 -4.02 -6.89
C PRO A 45 -2.06 -2.68 -6.16
N GLY A 46 -0.95 -2.08 -5.72
CA GLY A 46 -1.00 -0.82 -4.98
C GLY A 46 0.31 -0.03 -5.01
N VAL A 47 0.21 1.22 -4.56
CA VAL A 47 1.34 2.14 -4.34
C VAL A 47 1.19 2.75 -2.95
N MET A 48 2.28 2.79 -2.19
CA MET A 48 2.37 3.43 -0.87
C MET A 48 3.25 4.65 -0.92
#